data_AF-A0A7X9IH47-F1
#
_entry.id   AF-A0A7X9IH47-F1
#
_cell.length_a   1.000
_cell.length_b   1.000
_cell.length_c   1.000
_cell.angle_alpha   90.00
_cell.angle_beta   90.00
_cell.angle_gamma   90.00
#
_symmetry.space_group_name_H-M   'P 1'
#
loop_
_entity.id
_entity.type
_entity.pdbx_description
1 polymer ?
#
loop_
_entity_poly.entity_id
_entity_poly.type
_entity_poly.pdbx_seq_one_letter_code
_entity_poly.pdbx_strand_id
1 'polypeptide(L)'
;MNPDTAIASRAVDAALPDGAPVRVVYGRDAADIARQQGLQLGEVERAALALGIVPARYLRNLSAYSLAEQARLARSTAALVGLGGLGGTVLEILARTGVGTIVAADGDVFEESNLNRQLLSETARLGRP
;
A
#
# COMPACT_ATOMS: atom_id res chain seq x y z
N MET A 1 1.59 -16.70 19.25
CA MET A 1 0.95 -15.41 19.58
C MET A 1 0.07 -15.03 18.39
N ASN A 2 -1.18 -14.61 18.60
CA ASN A 2 -2.05 -14.15 17.51
C ASN A 2 -1.45 -12.88 16.87
N PRO A 3 -1.52 -12.70 15.53
CA PRO A 3 -1.16 -11.46 14.85
C PRO A 3 -1.64 -10.19 15.56
N ASP A 4 -2.88 -10.16 16.06
CA ASP A 4 -3.45 -8.97 16.70
C ASP A 4 -2.67 -8.56 17.95
N THR A 5 -2.32 -9.54 18.79
CA THR A 5 -1.51 -9.30 19.99
C THR A 5 -0.10 -8.84 19.64
N ALA A 6 0.50 -9.42 18.59
CA ALA A 6 1.83 -9.04 18.14
C ALA A 6 1.84 -7.59 17.63
N ILE A 7 0.84 -7.19 16.84
CA ILE A 7 0.68 -5.82 16.33
C ILE A 7 0.48 -4.86 17.50
N ALA A 8 -0.46 -5.14 18.39
CA ALA A 8 -0.76 -4.29 19.53
C ALA A 8 0.45 -4.07 20.45
N SER A 9 1.31 -5.09 20.60
CA SER A 9 2.52 -5.02 21.43
C SER A 9 3.65 -4.17 20.82
N ARG A 10 3.69 -4.04 19.49
CA ARG A 10 4.71 -3.24 18.77
C ARG A 10 4.20 -1.86 18.35
N ALA A 11 2.90 -1.59 18.53
CA ALA A 11 2.31 -0.31 18.20
C ALA A 11 2.66 0.75 19.25
N VAL A 12 3.09 1.92 18.79
CA VAL A 12 3.48 3.06 19.63
C VAL A 12 2.47 4.20 19.51
N ASP A 13 2.41 5.05 20.53
CA ASP A 13 1.61 6.27 20.48
C ASP A 13 2.29 7.31 19.58
N ALA A 14 1.48 8.00 18.78
CA ALA A 14 1.87 9.09 17.90
C ALA A 14 0.73 10.12 17.81
N ALA A 15 0.92 11.14 16.98
CA ALA A 15 -0.08 12.15 16.69
C ALA A 15 -0.27 12.32 15.18
N LEU A 16 -1.51 12.54 14.77
CA LEU A 16 -1.86 13.03 13.44
C LEU A 16 -1.38 14.48 13.25
N PRO A 17 -1.35 15.01 12.00
CA PRO A 17 -0.94 16.39 11.75
C PRO A 17 -1.76 17.46 12.50
N ASP A 18 -3.02 17.15 12.85
CA ASP A 18 -3.91 17.99 13.65
C ASP A 18 -3.73 17.82 15.16
N GLY A 19 -2.79 16.97 15.60
CA GLY A 19 -2.50 16.67 16.99
C GLY A 19 -3.38 15.56 17.60
N ALA A 20 -4.33 14.99 16.85
CA ALA A 20 -5.16 13.90 17.38
C ALA A 20 -4.31 12.66 17.69
N PRO A 21 -4.52 12.00 18.84
CA PRO A 21 -3.73 10.83 19.23
C PRO A 21 -4.04 9.64 18.32
N VAL A 22 -3.01 8.88 17.96
CA VAL A 22 -3.12 7.69 17.12
C VAL A 22 -2.09 6.65 17.53
N ARG A 23 -2.42 5.36 17.39
CA ARG A 23 -1.44 4.29 17.55
C ARG A 23 -0.91 3.86 16.20
N VAL A 24 0.40 3.61 16.13
CA VAL A 24 1.10 3.36 14.86
C VAL A 24 1.95 2.11 14.93
N VAL A 25 1.92 1.31 13.87
CA VAL A 25 2.89 0.23 13.64
C VAL A 25 3.81 0.61 12.48
N TYR A 26 5.12 0.57 12.70
CA TYR A 26 6.10 0.90 11.66
C TYR A 26 6.32 -0.26 10.71
N GLY A 27 6.73 0.04 9.48
CA GLY A 27 6.90 -0.95 8.41
C GLY A 27 7.89 -2.06 8.77
N ARG A 28 8.93 -1.76 9.55
CA ARG A 28 9.88 -2.77 10.05
C ARG A 28 9.18 -3.77 10.97
N ASP A 29 8.45 -3.29 11.97
CA ASP A 29 7.73 -4.14 12.91
C ASP A 29 6.64 -4.97 12.23
N ALA A 30 5.88 -4.35 11.33
CA ALA A 30 4.86 -5.05 10.54
C ALA A 30 5.47 -6.16 9.66
N ALA A 31 6.60 -5.87 9.00
CA ALA A 31 7.34 -6.87 8.21
C ALA A 31 7.91 -7.99 9.08
N ASP A 32 8.39 -7.68 10.30
CA ASP A 32 8.88 -8.69 11.23
C ASP A 32 7.76 -9.59 11.74
N ILE A 33 6.57 -9.03 12.05
CA ILE A 33 5.38 -9.81 12.40
C ILE A 33 5.00 -10.73 11.23
N ALA A 34 4.94 -10.18 10.01
CA ALA A 34 4.60 -10.92 8.81
C ALA A 34 5.53 -12.13 8.61
N ARG A 35 6.84 -11.93 8.70
CA ARG A 35 7.84 -13.00 8.59
C ARG A 35 7.71 -14.05 9.69
N GLN A 36 7.54 -13.63 10.94
CA GLN A 36 7.46 -14.54 12.09
C GLN A 36 6.20 -15.41 12.08
N GLN A 37 5.14 -14.96 11.41
CA GLN A 37 3.84 -15.62 11.41
C GLN A 37 3.46 -16.22 10.05
N GLY A 38 4.35 -16.13 9.04
CA GLY A 38 4.08 -16.65 7.70
C GLY A 38 2.97 -15.90 6.97
N LEU A 39 2.79 -14.61 7.26
CA LEU A 39 1.79 -13.73 6.64
C LEU A 39 2.44 -12.83 5.59
N GLN A 40 1.62 -12.30 4.68
CA GLN A 40 1.98 -11.18 3.83
C GLN A 40 1.94 -9.87 4.62
N LEU A 41 2.79 -8.92 4.25
CA LEU A 41 2.82 -7.59 4.88
C LEU A 41 1.44 -6.91 4.85
N GLY A 42 0.73 -7.00 3.72
CA GLY A 42 -0.61 -6.42 3.59
C GLY A 42 -1.65 -7.07 4.51
N GLU A 43 -1.47 -8.32 4.93
CA GLU A 43 -2.36 -8.95 5.91
C GLU A 43 -2.16 -8.36 7.30
N VAL A 44 -0.91 -8.15 7.71
CA VAL A 44 -0.57 -7.49 8.98
C VAL A 44 -1.07 -6.05 8.99
N GLU A 45 -0.93 -5.32 7.88
CA GLU A 45 -1.40 -3.94 7.78
C GLU A 45 -2.93 -3.83 7.81
N ARG A 46 -3.64 -4.76 7.15
CA ARG A 46 -5.11 -4.85 7.26
C ARG A 46 -5.57 -5.16 8.69
N ALA A 47 -4.89 -6.08 9.37
CA ALA A 47 -5.19 -6.40 10.77
C ALA A 47 -4.92 -5.21 11.69
N ALA A 48 -3.82 -4.48 11.48
CA ALA A 48 -3.51 -3.25 12.21
C ALA A 48 -4.65 -2.22 12.08
N LEU A 49 -5.09 -1.94 10.84
CA LEU A 49 -6.18 -1.01 10.59
C LEU A 49 -7.49 -1.46 11.26
N ALA A 50 -7.78 -2.76 11.31
CA ALA A 50 -8.95 -3.31 12.00
C ALA A 50 -8.90 -3.13 13.52
N LEU A 51 -7.69 -3.06 14.10
CA LEU A 51 -7.45 -2.78 15.53
C LEU A 51 -7.40 -1.27 15.84
N GLY A 52 -7.59 -0.42 14.84
CA GLY A 52 -7.41 1.03 14.97
C GLY A 52 -5.95 1.47 15.11
N ILE A 53 -5.02 0.61 14.71
CA ILE A 53 -3.58 0.90 14.65
C ILE A 53 -3.22 1.23 13.20
N VAL A 54 -2.60 2.37 12.99
CA VAL A 54 -2.28 2.88 11.65
C VAL A 54 -0.91 2.34 11.21
N PRO A 55 -0.80 1.64 10.08
CA PRO A 55 0.50 1.43 9.45
C PRO A 55 1.13 2.78 9.13
N ALA A 56 2.35 3.04 9.59
CA ALA A 56 2.98 4.37 9.53
C ALA A 56 2.96 5.00 8.12
N ARG A 57 3.03 4.17 7.07
CA ARG A 57 2.96 4.61 5.67
C ARG A 57 1.67 5.34 5.29
N TYR A 58 0.56 5.09 6.00
CA TYR A 58 -0.75 5.69 5.73
C TYR A 58 -1.09 6.87 6.62
N LEU A 59 -0.19 7.29 7.54
CA LEU A 59 -0.46 8.42 8.43
C LEU A 59 -0.85 9.70 7.69
N ARG A 60 -0.19 9.99 6.57
CA ARG A 60 -0.51 11.17 5.75
C ARG A 60 -1.76 11.01 4.89
N ASN A 61 -2.21 9.78 4.66
CA ASN A 61 -3.47 9.53 3.97
C ASN A 61 -4.65 9.93 4.85
N LEU A 62 -4.47 9.96 6.18
CA LEU A 62 -5.54 10.24 7.13
C LEU A 62 -6.04 11.69 7.11
N SER A 63 -5.33 12.60 6.43
CA SER A 63 -5.83 13.94 6.13
C SER A 63 -6.92 13.94 5.03
N ALA A 64 -7.00 12.89 4.22
CA ALA A 64 -7.95 12.75 3.12
C ALA A 64 -8.98 11.63 3.36
N TYR A 65 -8.62 10.59 4.10
CA TYR A 65 -9.47 9.44 4.39
C TYR A 65 -9.55 9.21 5.90
N SER A 66 -10.73 8.96 6.43
CA SER A 66 -10.85 8.44 7.79
C SER A 66 -10.14 7.09 7.94
N LEU A 67 -9.84 6.70 9.18
CA LEU A 67 -9.28 5.37 9.48
C LEU A 67 -10.15 4.23 8.91
N ALA A 68 -11.48 4.36 9.01
CA ALA A 68 -12.44 3.39 8.48
C ALA A 68 -12.39 3.31 6.95
N GLU A 69 -12.24 4.45 6.26
CA GLU A 69 -12.09 4.50 4.81
C GLU A 69 -10.74 3.93 4.35
N GLN A 70 -9.65 4.22 5.06
CA GLN A 70 -8.35 3.63 4.79
C GLN A 70 -8.38 2.11 4.98
N ALA A 71 -9.08 1.61 6.00
CA ALA A 71 -9.30 0.19 6.22
C ALA A 71 -10.14 -0.44 5.09
N ARG A 72 -11.13 0.30 4.57
CA ARG A 72 -11.94 -0.14 3.41
C ARG A 72 -11.10 -0.21 2.14
N LEU A 73 -10.24 0.78 1.88
CA LEU A 73 -9.28 0.78 0.76
C LEU A 73 -8.32 -0.41 0.85
N ALA A 74 -7.76 -0.68 2.04
CA ALA A 74 -6.83 -1.79 2.23
C ALA A 74 -7.45 -3.17 2.00
N ARG A 75 -8.79 -3.29 2.00
CA ARG A 75 -9.55 -4.51 1.67
C ARG A 75 -10.14 -4.51 0.27
N SER A 76 -10.08 -3.39 -0.46
CA SER A 76 -10.65 -3.30 -1.80
C SER A 76 -9.76 -3.97 -2.84
N THR A 77 -10.38 -4.29 -3.98
CA THR A 77 -9.68 -4.74 -5.18
C THR A 77 -10.04 -3.80 -6.33
N ALA A 78 -9.04 -3.36 -7.08
CA ALA A 78 -9.23 -2.58 -8.30
C ALA A 78 -8.68 -3.34 -9.51
N ALA A 79 -9.45 -3.37 -10.60
CA ALA A 79 -8.97 -3.86 -11.89
C ALA A 79 -8.55 -2.66 -12.76
N LEU A 80 -7.36 -2.73 -13.35
CA LEU A 80 -6.81 -1.69 -14.22
C LEU A 80 -6.41 -2.31 -15.56
N VAL A 81 -7.09 -1.91 -16.63
CA VAL A 81 -6.80 -2.37 -18.00
C VAL A 81 -6.08 -1.24 -18.73
N GLY A 82 -4.84 -1.51 -19.14
CA GLY A 82 -3.91 -0.55 -19.70
C GLY A 82 -2.97 0.07 -18.65
N LEU A 83 -1.68 -0.09 -18.86
CA LEU A 83 -0.54 0.40 -18.08
C LEU A 83 0.38 1.31 -18.91
N GLY A 84 -0.14 1.91 -20.00
CA GLY A 84 0.48 3.03 -20.70
C GLY A 84 0.75 4.25 -19.80
N GLY A 85 1.16 5.39 -20.36
CA GLY A 85 1.59 6.57 -19.57
C GLY A 85 0.61 6.98 -18.45
N LEU A 86 -0.69 7.07 -18.76
CA LEU A 86 -1.72 7.34 -17.75
C LEU A 86 -1.95 6.15 -16.81
N GLY A 87 -2.05 4.93 -17.36
CA GLY A 87 -2.31 3.71 -16.59
C GLY A 87 -1.27 3.47 -15.51
N GLY A 88 0.02 3.62 -15.82
CA GLY A 88 1.09 3.55 -14.82
C GLY A 88 0.93 4.58 -13.70
N THR A 89 0.51 5.81 -14.04
CA THR A 89 0.30 6.88 -13.05
C THR A 89 -0.87 6.55 -12.13
N VAL A 90 -1.97 6.03 -12.69
CA VAL A 90 -3.12 5.57 -11.91
C VAL A 90 -2.74 4.40 -11.00
N LEU A 91 -1.96 3.43 -11.49
CA LEU A 91 -1.45 2.31 -10.70
C LEU A 91 -0.67 2.81 -9.47
N GLU A 92 0.26 3.75 -9.68
CA GLU A 92 1.04 4.33 -8.58
C GLU A 92 0.15 5.02 -7.55
N ILE A 93 -0.82 5.82 -7.99
CA ILE A 93 -1.76 6.50 -7.10
C ILE A 93 -2.58 5.49 -6.29
N LEU A 94 -3.17 4.48 -6.93
CA LEU A 94 -3.96 3.44 -6.24
C LEU A 94 -3.12 2.71 -5.18
N ALA A 95 -1.87 2.36 -5.51
CA ALA A 95 -0.96 1.70 -4.59
C ALA A 95 -0.62 2.60 -3.38
N ARG A 96 -0.31 3.88 -3.62
CA ARG A 96 0.02 4.85 -2.55
C ARG A 96 -1.19 5.22 -1.68
N THR A 97 -2.37 5.31 -2.27
CA THR A 97 -3.64 5.50 -1.56
C THR A 97 -3.98 4.30 -0.66
N GLY A 98 -3.42 3.13 -0.95
CA GLY A 98 -3.55 1.92 -0.12
C GLY A 98 -4.71 1.03 -0.54
N VAL A 99 -4.99 0.93 -1.84
CA VAL A 99 -5.83 -0.13 -2.39
C VAL A 99 -5.20 -1.49 -2.09
N GLY A 100 -5.98 -2.41 -1.53
CA GLY A 100 -5.48 -3.69 -1.02
C GLY A 100 -4.93 -4.63 -2.09
N THR A 101 -5.64 -4.74 -3.21
CA THR A 101 -5.23 -5.56 -4.35
C THR A 101 -5.46 -4.78 -5.64
N ILE A 102 -4.45 -4.74 -6.51
CA ILE A 102 -4.58 -4.16 -7.84
C ILE A 102 -4.31 -5.26 -8.85
N VAL A 103 -5.30 -5.57 -9.67
CA VAL A 103 -5.21 -6.52 -10.77
C VAL A 103 -5.02 -5.70 -12.04
N ALA A 104 -3.80 -5.68 -12.56
CA ALA A 104 -3.48 -4.94 -13.77
C ALA A 104 -3.27 -5.86 -14.96
N ALA A 105 -3.70 -5.42 -16.15
CA ALA A 105 -3.47 -6.11 -17.41
C ALA A 105 -3.08 -5.09 -18.49
N ASP A 106 -2.01 -5.39 -19.22
CA ASP A 106 -1.58 -4.67 -20.42
C ASP A 106 -1.12 -5.70 -21.45
N GLY A 107 -1.46 -5.47 -22.73
CA GLY A 107 -1.10 -6.35 -23.84
C GLY A 107 0.17 -5.91 -24.57
N ASP A 108 0.70 -4.73 -24.24
CA ASP A 108 1.84 -4.12 -24.90
C ASP A 108 3.17 -4.49 -24.22
N VAL A 109 4.27 -4.12 -24.88
CA VAL A 109 5.64 -4.16 -24.34
C VAL A 109 6.23 -2.76 -24.33
N PHE A 110 7.27 -2.53 -23.53
CA PHE A 110 7.94 -1.23 -23.53
C PHE A 110 8.68 -0.95 -24.85
N GLU A 111 8.42 0.22 -25.44
CA GLU A 111 9.15 0.78 -26.58
C GLU A 111 9.98 2.00 -26.14
N GLU A 112 10.96 2.38 -26.96
CA GLU A 112 11.85 3.51 -26.67
C GLU A 112 11.09 4.83 -26.48
N SER A 113 9.97 5.01 -27.21
CA SER A 113 9.10 6.18 -27.05
C SER A 113 8.51 6.27 -25.63
N ASN A 114 8.33 5.15 -24.92
CA ASN A 114 7.71 5.12 -23.60
C ASN A 114 8.62 5.65 -22.48
N LEU A 115 9.95 5.65 -22.69
CA LEU A 115 10.95 5.97 -21.65
C LEU A 115 10.77 7.35 -21.02
N ASN A 116 10.15 8.31 -21.73
CA ASN A 116 9.92 9.66 -21.24
C ASN A 116 8.58 9.86 -20.51
N ARG A 117 7.67 8.87 -20.52
CA ARG A 117 6.27 9.08 -20.13
C ARG A 117 5.59 7.94 -19.39
N GLN A 118 6.15 6.72 -19.43
CA GLN A 118 5.53 5.54 -18.84
C GLN A 118 6.37 5.03 -17.68
N LEU A 119 5.73 4.90 -16.51
CA LEU A 119 6.36 4.33 -15.33
C LEU A 119 6.85 2.91 -15.60
N LEU A 120 7.98 2.55 -15.00
CA LEU A 120 8.68 1.26 -15.15
C LEU A 120 9.25 0.98 -16.55
N SER A 121 9.09 1.90 -17.51
CA SER A 121 9.80 1.83 -18.79
C SER A 121 11.25 2.22 -18.57
N GLU A 122 12.14 1.24 -18.69
CA GLU A 122 13.59 1.40 -18.55
C GLU A 122 14.27 0.77 -19.77
N THR A 123 15.42 1.29 -20.20
CA THR A 123 16.16 0.77 -21.37
C THR A 123 16.41 -0.74 -21.28
N ALA A 124 16.64 -1.27 -20.07
CA ALA A 124 16.84 -2.70 -19.83
C ALA A 124 15.58 -3.57 -20.01
N ARG A 125 14.40 -2.96 -20.15
CA ARG A 125 13.09 -3.61 -20.26
C ARG A 125 12.43 -3.45 -21.63
N LEU A 126 13.08 -2.80 -22.60
CA LEU A 126 12.54 -2.65 -23.94
C LEU A 126 12.23 -4.02 -24.58
N GLY A 127 11.08 -4.10 -25.27
CA GLY A 127 10.55 -5.32 -25.88
C GLY A 127 10.01 -6.35 -24.89
N ARG A 128 9.87 -5.98 -23.60
CA ARG A 128 9.30 -6.83 -22.55
C ARG A 128 8.06 -6.15 -21.92
N PRO A 129 7.11 -6.94 -21.40
CA PRO A 129 6.04 -6.41 -20.52
C PRO A 129 6.60 -5.83 -19.21
#